data_AF-A0A953V381-F1
#
_entry.id   AF-A0A953V381-F1
#
_cell.length_a   1.000
_cell.length_b   1.000
_cell.length_c   1.000
_cell.angle_alpha   90.00
_cell.angle_beta   90.00
_cell.angle_gamma   90.00
#
_symmetry.space_group_name_H-M   'P 1'
#
loop_
_entity.id
_entity.type
_entity.pdbx_description
1 polymer ?
#
loop_
_entity_poly.entity_id
_entity_poly.type
_entity_poly.pdbx_seq_one_letter_code
_entity_poly.pdbx_strand_id
1 'polypeptide(L)'
;MQKLNPSQLTLRNLITILIRKCPKSRAQIAEELTALTGQRVTAQSLYGFTSFANKQTRFPAEFVEPFCQIVGNDELQRHLLSARLVDLLALGEVAHSTLSEATERALRAGKRRRSARIK
;
A
#
# COMPACT_ATOMS: atom_id res chain seq x y z
N MET A 1 -16.40 28.80 7.74
CA MET A 1 -16.44 27.35 7.40
C MET A 1 -15.36 27.05 6.37
N GLN A 2 -14.29 26.32 6.72
CA GLN A 2 -13.22 25.99 5.76
C GLN A 2 -13.72 24.93 4.76
N LYS A 3 -13.53 25.17 3.45
CA LYS A 3 -13.78 24.18 2.39
C LYS A 3 -12.66 23.14 2.42
N LEU A 4 -13.00 21.85 2.24
CA LEU A 4 -11.99 20.81 2.05
C LEU A 4 -11.31 21.02 0.70
N ASN A 5 -9.99 20.95 0.66
CA ASN A 5 -9.25 20.98 -0.59
C ASN A 5 -9.51 19.70 -1.39
N PRO A 6 -9.54 19.73 -2.74
CA PRO A 6 -9.82 18.56 -3.57
C PRO A 6 -8.94 17.34 -3.24
N SER A 7 -7.65 17.56 -2.97
CA SER A 7 -6.70 16.51 -2.60
C SER A 7 -7.10 15.77 -1.31
N GLN A 8 -7.66 16.47 -0.33
CA GLN A 8 -8.11 15.87 0.92
C GLN A 8 -9.36 15.01 0.72
N LEU A 9 -10.26 15.42 -0.19
CA LEU A 9 -11.43 14.62 -0.55
C LEU A 9 -11.00 13.33 -1.25
N THR A 10 -10.04 13.41 -2.18
CA THR A 10 -9.50 12.25 -2.88
C THR A 10 -8.86 11.26 -1.91
N LEU A 11 -8.02 11.75 -0.99
CA LEU A 11 -7.36 10.89 0.01
C LEU A 11 -8.37 10.17 0.92
N ARG A 12 -9.39 10.88 1.42
CA ARG A 12 -10.43 10.30 2.28
C ARG A 12 -11.26 9.24 1.54
N ASN A 13 -11.63 9.54 0.29
CA ASN A 13 -12.33 8.58 -0.57
C ASN A 13 -11.49 7.32 -0.78
N LEU A 14 -10.21 7.48 -1.09
CA LEU A 14 -9.28 6.37 -1.29
C LEU A 14 -9.18 5.49 -0.04
N ILE A 15 -8.90 6.08 1.14
CA ILE A 15 -8.84 5.33 2.41
C ILE A 15 -10.17 4.60 2.68
N THR A 16 -11.30 5.25 2.41
CA THR A 16 -12.63 4.64 2.58
C THR A 16 -12.82 3.42 1.68
N ILE A 17 -12.39 3.51 0.43
CA ILE A 17 -12.46 2.40 -0.54
C ILE A 17 -11.55 1.26 -0.10
N LEU A 18 -10.32 1.55 0.32
CA LEU A 18 -9.35 0.55 0.78
C LEU A 18 -9.86 -0.21 2.02
N ILE A 19 -10.41 0.49 3.01
CA ILE A 19 -11.04 -0.14 4.18
C ILE A 19 -12.22 -1.04 3.76
N ARG A 20 -13.04 -0.61 2.79
CA ARG A 20 -14.20 -1.39 2.33
C ARG A 20 -13.82 -2.65 1.54
N LYS A 21 -12.69 -2.62 0.84
CA LYS A 21 -12.16 -3.77 0.08
C LYS A 21 -11.40 -4.76 0.97
N CYS A 22 -10.92 -4.30 2.12
CA CYS A 22 -10.24 -5.16 3.09
C CYS A 22 -11.25 -6.09 3.79
N PRO A 23 -10.94 -7.40 3.94
CA PRO A 23 -11.82 -8.33 4.66
C PRO A 23 -11.86 -8.06 6.17
N LYS A 24 -10.92 -7.27 6.71
CA LYS A 24 -10.85 -6.93 8.14
C LYS A 24 -11.84 -5.84 8.49
N SER A 25 -12.45 -5.94 9.66
CA SER A 25 -13.26 -4.88 10.23
C SER A 25 -12.39 -3.66 10.59
N ARG A 26 -12.99 -2.48 10.69
CA ARG A 26 -12.29 -1.27 11.17
C ARG A 26 -11.66 -1.45 12.55
N ALA A 27 -12.27 -2.26 13.42
CA ALA A 27 -11.72 -2.55 14.74
C ALA A 27 -10.41 -3.34 14.64
N GLN A 28 -10.39 -4.40 13.81
CA GLN A 28 -9.18 -5.18 13.54
C GLN A 28 -8.08 -4.34 12.88
N ILE A 29 -8.44 -3.51 11.90
CA ILE A 29 -7.47 -2.59 11.27
C ILE A 29 -6.87 -1.63 12.29
N ALA A 30 -7.68 -1.08 13.20
CA ALA A 30 -7.22 -0.16 14.24
C ALA A 30 -6.32 -0.85 15.28
N GLU A 31 -6.64 -2.09 15.65
CA GLU A 31 -5.82 -2.91 16.54
C GLU A 31 -4.45 -3.21 15.93
N GLU A 32 -4.41 -3.65 14.67
CA GLU A 32 -3.15 -3.91 13.97
C GLU A 32 -2.34 -2.63 13.74
N LEU A 33 -3.00 -1.51 13.41
CA LEU A 33 -2.33 -0.22 13.33
C LEU A 33 -1.69 0.17 14.67
N THR A 34 -2.39 -0.09 15.77
CA THR A 34 -1.85 0.17 17.11
C THR A 34 -0.62 -0.67 17.38
N ALA A 35 -0.64 -1.95 17.00
CA ALA A 35 0.49 -2.85 17.14
C ALA A 35 1.71 -2.41 16.30
N LEU A 36 1.50 -1.99 15.05
CA LEU A 36 2.59 -1.59 14.15
C LEU A 36 3.16 -0.20 14.43
N THR A 37 2.33 0.74 14.89
CA THR A 37 2.73 2.15 15.08
C THR A 37 3.09 2.47 16.52
N GLY A 38 2.69 1.64 17.49
CA GLY A 38 2.77 1.92 18.92
C GLY A 38 1.81 3.02 19.39
N GLN A 39 1.02 3.62 18.49
CA GLN A 39 0.04 4.64 18.83
C GLN A 39 -1.35 4.03 18.98
N ARG A 40 -2.10 4.45 20.00
CA ARG A 40 -3.47 3.97 20.20
C ARG A 40 -4.38 4.45 19.06
N VAL A 41 -4.70 3.57 18.13
CA VAL A 41 -5.68 3.78 17.06
C VAL A 41 -6.97 3.06 17.42
N THR A 42 -8.10 3.75 17.30
CA THR A 42 -9.43 3.17 17.52
C THR A 42 -10.22 3.12 16.22
N ALA A 43 -11.26 2.28 16.16
CA ALA A 43 -12.20 2.29 15.04
C ALA A 43 -12.80 3.69 14.83
N GLN A 44 -13.03 4.43 15.93
CA GLN A 44 -13.52 5.82 15.88
C GLN A 44 -12.49 6.78 15.27
N SER A 45 -11.19 6.57 15.53
CA SER A 45 -10.11 7.32 14.87
C SER A 45 -10.18 7.12 13.34
N LEU A 46 -10.35 5.87 12.88
CA LEU A 46 -10.51 5.56 11.46
C LEU A 46 -11.79 6.17 10.86
N TYR A 47 -12.90 6.21 11.61
CA TYR A 47 -14.09 6.97 11.20
C TYR A 47 -13.80 8.46 11.06
N GLY A 48 -13.02 9.06 11.97
CA GLY A 48 -12.60 10.45 11.87
C GLY A 48 -11.76 10.74 10.62
N PHE A 49 -10.86 9.82 10.26
CA PHE A 49 -10.03 9.94 9.05
C PHE A 49 -10.83 9.78 7.76
N THR A 50 -11.92 9.02 7.77
CA THR A 50 -12.74 8.77 6.57
C THR A 50 -13.95 9.71 6.46
N SER A 51 -14.37 10.35 7.55
CA SER A 51 -15.56 11.21 7.60
C SER A 51 -15.38 12.53 6.83
N PHE A 52 -16.35 12.84 5.95
CA PHE A 52 -16.44 14.13 5.25
C PHE A 52 -16.97 15.26 6.15
N ALA A 53 -17.67 14.92 7.23
CA ALA A 53 -18.20 15.90 8.19
C ALA A 53 -17.11 16.45 9.10
N ASN A 54 -16.13 15.62 9.47
CA ASN A 54 -15.03 16.02 10.35
C ASN A 54 -13.84 16.56 9.54
N LYS A 55 -13.80 17.88 9.37
CA LYS A 55 -12.81 18.56 8.52
C LYS A 55 -11.44 18.77 9.16
N GLN A 56 -11.28 18.52 10.46
CA GLN A 56 -10.02 18.77 11.18
C GLN A 56 -9.13 17.53 11.26
N THR A 57 -9.73 16.34 11.32
CA THR A 57 -8.95 15.11 11.50
C THR A 57 -8.23 14.73 10.21
N ARG A 58 -6.90 14.68 10.21
CA ARG A 58 -6.07 14.28 9.06
C ARG A 58 -5.59 12.85 9.26
N PHE A 59 -5.39 12.13 8.15
CA PHE A 59 -4.74 10.82 8.20
C PHE A 59 -3.22 11.03 8.41
N PRO A 60 -2.62 10.52 9.49
CA PRO A 60 -1.19 10.70 9.76
C PRO A 60 -0.31 10.01 8.70
N ALA A 61 0.78 10.68 8.29
CA ALA A 61 1.70 10.13 7.29
C ALA A 61 2.39 8.84 7.78
N GLU A 62 2.70 8.77 9.07
CA GLU A 62 3.24 7.58 9.75
C GLU A 62 2.32 6.35 9.68
N PHE A 63 1.02 6.53 9.43
CA PHE A 63 0.09 5.39 9.29
C PHE A 63 0.04 4.85 7.86
N VAL A 64 0.61 5.54 6.88
CA VAL A 64 0.45 5.19 5.45
C VAL A 64 0.98 3.80 5.16
N GLU A 65 2.24 3.53 5.50
CA GLU A 65 2.87 2.22 5.24
C GLU A 65 2.23 1.09 6.06
N PRO A 66 2.09 1.21 7.40
CA PRO A 66 1.38 0.20 8.20
C PRO A 66 -0.04 -0.08 7.71
N PHE A 67 -0.78 0.97 7.30
CA PHE A 67 -2.12 0.80 6.76
C PHE A 67 -2.10 0.00 5.45
N CYS A 68 -1.21 0.34 4.50
CA CYS A 68 -1.08 -0.38 3.24
C CYS A 68 -0.75 -1.86 3.47
N GLN A 69 0.14 -2.15 4.42
CA GLN A 69 0.49 -3.51 4.83
C GLN A 69 -0.73 -4.26 5.38
N ILE A 70 -1.52 -3.65 6.26
CA ILE A 70 -2.70 -4.28 6.89
C ILE A 70 -3.79 -4.56 5.86
N VAL A 71 -4.04 -3.63 4.94
CA VAL A 71 -5.08 -3.79 3.90
C VAL A 71 -4.60 -4.60 2.70
N GLY A 72 -3.29 -4.84 2.58
CA GLY A 72 -2.66 -5.56 1.48
C GLY A 72 -2.74 -4.82 0.15
N ASN A 73 -2.66 -3.47 0.18
CA ASN A 73 -2.79 -2.65 -1.01
C ASN A 73 -2.00 -1.33 -0.88
N ASP A 74 -1.07 -1.11 -1.83
CA ASP A 74 -0.16 0.04 -1.85
C ASP A 74 -0.73 1.27 -2.59
N GLU A 75 -2.00 1.25 -3.00
CA GLU A 75 -2.64 2.34 -3.76
C GLU A 75 -2.57 3.68 -3.01
N LEU A 76 -2.65 3.67 -1.67
CA LEU A 76 -2.47 4.87 -0.86
C LEU A 76 -1.03 5.42 -0.95
N GLN A 77 -0.01 4.56 -0.89
CA GLN A 77 1.39 4.97 -1.11
C GLN A 77 1.59 5.52 -2.52
N ARG A 78 1.06 4.83 -3.55
CA ARG A 78 1.13 5.29 -4.95
C ARG A 78 0.46 6.65 -5.14
N HIS A 79 -0.65 6.90 -4.47
CA HIS A 79 -1.36 8.17 -4.54
C HIS A 79 -0.54 9.35 -3.99
N LEU A 80 0.40 9.11 -3.08
CA LEU A 80 1.25 10.15 -2.52
C LEU A 80 2.48 10.46 -3.39
N LEU A 81 2.76 9.64 -4.39
CA LEU A 81 3.88 9.86 -5.30
C LEU A 81 3.58 10.99 -6.28
N SER A 82 4.61 11.74 -6.65
CA SER A 82 4.53 12.68 -7.77
C SER A 82 4.47 11.91 -9.09
N ALA A 83 3.98 12.54 -10.17
CA ALA A 83 3.93 11.94 -11.50
C ALA A 83 5.29 11.36 -11.92
N ARG A 84 6.38 12.12 -11.70
CA ARG A 84 7.75 11.65 -11.98
C ARG A 84 8.10 10.36 -11.22
N LEU A 85 7.71 10.26 -9.95
CA LEU A 85 8.00 9.07 -9.14
C LEU A 85 7.14 7.88 -9.57
N VAL A 86 5.90 8.11 -10.02
CA VAL A 86 5.04 7.08 -10.62
C VAL A 86 5.68 6.51 -11.88
N ASP A 87 6.20 7.37 -12.77
CA ASP A 87 6.85 6.95 -14.00
C ASP A 87 8.11 6.11 -13.73
N LEU A 88 8.92 6.53 -12.75
CA LEU A 88 10.11 5.78 -12.32
C LEU A 88 9.75 4.43 -11.70
N LEU A 89 8.68 4.36 -10.90
CA LEU A 89 8.20 3.11 -10.33
C LEU A 89 7.74 2.16 -11.43
N ALA A 90 6.96 2.63 -12.39
CA ALA A 90 6.49 1.83 -13.52
C ALA A 90 7.66 1.27 -14.35
N LEU A 91 8.69 2.09 -14.62
CA LEU A 91 9.91 1.62 -15.27
C LEU A 91 10.63 0.54 -14.43
N GLY A 92 10.72 0.75 -13.12
CA GLY A 92 11.32 -0.19 -12.18
C GLY A 92 10.59 -1.54 -12.15
N GLU A 93 9.26 -1.55 -12.18
CA GLU A 93 8.43 -2.77 -12.22
C GLU A 93 8.70 -3.59 -13.49
N VAL A 94 8.79 -2.92 -14.65
CA VAL A 94 9.13 -3.58 -15.92
C VAL A 94 10.55 -4.17 -15.89
N ALA A 95 11.52 -3.38 -15.41
CA ALA A 95 12.91 -3.84 -15.29
C ALA A 95 13.03 -5.03 -14.33
N HIS A 96 12.35 -4.97 -13.18
CA HIS A 96 12.35 -6.04 -12.20
C HIS A 96 11.77 -7.34 -12.77
N SER A 97 10.62 -7.27 -13.45
CA SER A 97 10.00 -8.42 -14.10
C SER A 97 10.94 -9.09 -15.10
N THR A 98 11.55 -8.28 -15.99
CA THR A 98 12.47 -8.76 -17.02
C THR A 98 13.71 -9.46 -16.42
N LEU A 99 14.30 -8.85 -15.38
CA LEU A 99 15.45 -9.41 -14.69
C LEU A 99 15.10 -10.70 -13.94
N SER A 100 13.94 -10.74 -13.28
CA SER A 100 13.44 -11.93 -12.58
C SER A 100 13.29 -13.11 -13.55
N GLU A 101 12.62 -12.90 -14.69
CA GLU A 101 12.45 -13.94 -15.71
C GLU A 101 13.78 -14.42 -16.31
N ALA A 102 14.71 -13.50 -16.56
CA ALA A 102 16.03 -13.86 -17.08
C ALA A 102 16.81 -14.72 -16.08
N THR A 103 16.72 -14.37 -14.79
CA THR A 103 17.34 -15.11 -13.69
C THR A 103 16.75 -16.52 -13.58
N GLU A 104 15.42 -16.64 -13.61
CA GLU A 104 14.75 -17.95 -13.62
C GLU A 104 15.17 -18.82 -14.81
N ARG A 105 15.24 -18.24 -16.00
CA ARG A 105 15.67 -18.95 -17.22
C ARG A 105 17.10 -19.47 -17.07
N ALA A 106 18.03 -18.66 -16.56
CA ALA A 106 19.40 -19.06 -16.32
C ALA A 106 19.50 -20.21 -15.30
N LEU A 107 18.75 -20.14 -14.20
CA LEU A 107 18.69 -21.20 -13.18
C LEU A 107 18.16 -22.53 -13.75
N ARG A 108 17.11 -22.48 -14.58
CA ARG A 108 16.56 -23.67 -15.26
C ARG A 108 17.56 -24.27 -16.26
N ALA A 109 18.27 -23.44 -17.02
CA ALA A 109 19.30 -23.90 -17.96
C ALA A 109 20.50 -24.56 -17.25
N GLY A 110 20.94 -24.00 -16.12
CA GLY A 110 22.02 -24.57 -15.30
C GLY A 110 21.68 -25.95 -14.72
N LYS A 111 20.44 -26.14 -14.23
CA LYS A 111 19.97 -27.45 -13.73
C LYS A 111 19.98 -28.52 -14.82
N ARG A 112 19.48 -28.21 -16.03
CA ARG A 112 19.48 -29.14 -17.17
C ARG A 112 20.89 -29.62 -17.55
N ARG A 113 21.87 -28.71 -17.56
CA ARG A 113 23.27 -29.04 -17.89
C ARG A 113 23.92 -29.94 -16.83
N ARG A 114 23.57 -29.80 -15.55
CA ARG A 114 24.10 -30.67 -14.48
C ARG A 114 23.53 -32.10 -14.54
N SER A 115 22.24 -32.25 -14.84
CA SER A 115 21.62 -33.58 -14.97
C SER A 115 22.10 -34.37 -16.20
N ALA A 116 22.52 -33.68 -17.27
CA ALA A 116 23.07 -34.31 -18.48
C ALA A 116 24.53 -34.77 -18.34
N ARG A 117 25.24 -34.35 -17.28
CA ARG A 117 26.67 -34.66 -17.05
C ARG A 117 26.91 -35.84 -16.10
N ILE A 118 25.85 -36.36 -15.46
CA ILE A 118 25.90 -37.47 -14.49
C ILE A 118 25.45 -38.80 -15.14
N LYS A 119 25.08 -38.79 -16.42
CA LYS A 119 24.85 -39.98 -17.25
C LYS A 119 26.03 -40.16 -18.19
#